data_AF-A0A7C7CQU2-F1
#
_entry.id   AF-A0A7C7CQU2-F1
#
_cell.length_a   1.000
_cell.length_b   1.000
_cell.length_c   1.000
_cell.angle_alpha   90.00
_cell.angle_beta   90.00
_cell.angle_gamma   90.00
#
_symmetry.space_group_name_H-M   'P 1'
#
loop_
_entity.id
_entity.type
_entity.pdbx_description
1 polymer ?
#
loop_
_entity_poly.entity_id
_entity_poly.type
_entity_poly.pdbx_seq_one_letter_code
_entity_poly.pdbx_strand_id
1 'polypeptide(L)'
;MGKSLHLTWHGGNTTQYIVVWFFIALWTFVDPGFYQRCAAAKSPAVARKGIFISILFWIVFDFLTLTAGLYSVLLPVGVITDAKLALPLLGMEVLPPLLQGLFFAGLLATIMSTVDSLGFISAITFGRDIMAKRSGDSVKQTQMGLIVVAIGSLILAWSIPSVVNLWLTLGSVVVPGLLLPFLATFLPKVRIQKVGWMMIASAGASVIWLLLGTTDVPLLGVQPFYAGMLVSIFWTGWGLLKNGD
;
A
#
# COMPACT_ATOMS: atom_id res chain seq x y z
N MET A 1 3.64 3.26 -37.69
CA MET A 1 4.40 3.74 -36.51
C MET A 1 3.46 3.80 -35.32
N GLY A 2 3.41 2.74 -34.51
CA GLY A 2 2.66 2.81 -33.24
C GLY A 2 3.26 3.91 -32.38
N LYS A 3 2.43 4.80 -31.82
CA LYS A 3 2.90 5.77 -30.83
C LYS A 3 3.71 5.00 -29.79
N SER A 4 4.92 5.46 -29.50
CA SER A 4 5.74 4.82 -28.49
C SER A 4 4.95 4.81 -27.17
N LEU A 5 4.85 3.65 -26.53
CA LEU A 5 3.99 3.43 -25.38
C LEU A 5 4.27 4.45 -24.25
N HIS A 6 5.52 4.89 -24.14
CA HIS A 6 5.98 5.89 -23.17
C HIS A 6 5.44 7.32 -23.40
N LEU A 7 4.90 7.64 -24.58
CA LEU A 7 4.24 8.93 -24.87
C LEU A 7 2.72 8.86 -24.68
N THR A 8 2.17 7.70 -24.31
CA THR A 8 0.75 7.56 -23.98
C THR A 8 0.55 7.82 -22.49
N TRP A 9 -0.40 8.69 -22.14
CA TRP A 9 -0.64 9.08 -20.74
C TRP A 9 -1.03 7.90 -19.83
N HIS A 10 -1.63 6.84 -20.41
CA HIS A 10 -2.01 5.62 -19.70
C HIS A 10 -0.91 4.53 -19.77
N GLY A 11 0.19 4.77 -20.50
CA GLY A 11 1.32 3.85 -20.59
C GLY A 11 0.96 2.44 -21.08
N GLY A 12 -0.08 2.30 -21.91
CA GLY A 12 -0.61 1.01 -22.36
C GLY A 12 -1.52 0.27 -21.35
N ASN A 13 -1.77 0.83 -20.16
CA ASN A 13 -2.66 0.22 -19.17
C ASN A 13 -4.14 0.52 -19.44
N THR A 14 -5.02 -0.35 -18.93
CA THR A 14 -6.47 -0.16 -19.02
C THR A 14 -6.95 0.92 -18.04
N THR A 15 -8.06 1.59 -18.36
CA THR A 15 -8.68 2.58 -17.48
C THR A 15 -8.99 1.99 -16.09
N GLN A 16 -9.46 0.74 -16.06
CA GLN A 16 -9.80 0.09 -14.79
C GLN A 16 -8.57 -0.14 -13.92
N TYR A 17 -7.41 -0.47 -14.50
CA TYR A 17 -6.15 -0.60 -13.76
C TYR A 17 -5.75 0.72 -13.12
N ILE A 18 -5.83 1.83 -13.87
CA ILE A 18 -5.50 3.17 -13.39
C ILE A 18 -6.44 3.59 -12.23
N VAL A 19 -7.74 3.33 -12.39
CA VAL A 19 -8.73 3.64 -11.35
C VAL A 19 -8.49 2.82 -10.08
N VAL A 20 -8.10 1.55 -10.19
CA VAL A 20 -7.75 0.73 -9.01
C VAL A 20 -6.57 1.31 -8.26
N TRP A 21 -5.52 1.77 -8.95
CA TRP A 21 -4.38 2.41 -8.30
C TRP A 21 -4.77 3.68 -7.54
N PHE A 22 -5.70 4.47 -8.06
CA PHE A 22 -6.24 5.63 -7.33
C PHE A 22 -6.88 5.22 -6.01
N PHE A 23 -7.70 4.16 -6.00
CA PHE A 23 -8.32 3.66 -4.77
C PHE A 23 -7.33 2.98 -3.83
N ILE A 24 -6.37 2.23 -4.37
CA ILE A 24 -5.30 1.65 -3.57
C ILE A 24 -4.51 2.77 -2.88
N ALA A 25 -4.25 3.90 -3.54
CA ALA A 25 -3.59 5.04 -2.90
C ALA A 25 -4.38 5.60 -1.70
N LEU A 26 -5.71 5.45 -1.66
CA LEU A 26 -6.53 5.82 -0.50
C LEU A 26 -6.31 4.92 0.73
N TRP A 27 -5.50 3.87 0.63
CA TRP A 27 -5.14 3.04 1.78
C TRP A 27 -4.50 3.84 2.92
N THR A 28 -3.88 5.00 2.62
CA THR A 28 -3.33 5.91 3.63
C THR A 28 -4.38 6.30 4.68
N PHE A 29 -5.67 6.37 4.31
CA PHE A 29 -6.73 6.64 5.27
C PHE A 29 -6.91 5.51 6.28
N VAL A 30 -6.64 4.27 5.91
CA VAL A 30 -6.81 3.10 6.79
C VAL A 30 -5.50 2.64 7.44
N ASP A 31 -4.39 3.32 7.15
CA ASP A 31 -3.09 3.03 7.76
C ASP A 31 -3.06 3.47 9.24
N PRO A 32 -2.92 2.54 10.21
CA PRO A 32 -2.82 2.91 11.61
C PRO A 32 -1.58 3.76 11.93
N GLY A 33 -0.50 3.63 11.15
CA GLY A 33 0.74 4.40 11.36
C GLY A 33 0.54 5.90 11.23
N PHE A 34 -0.29 6.32 10.28
CA PHE A 34 -0.69 7.72 10.11
C PHE A 34 -1.33 8.30 11.39
N TYR A 35 -2.28 7.57 11.97
CA TYR A 35 -2.98 8.02 13.18
C TYR A 35 -2.10 7.98 14.43
N GLN A 36 -1.20 6.99 14.54
CA GLN A 36 -0.24 6.93 15.64
C GLN A 36 0.65 8.19 15.67
N ARG A 37 1.16 8.61 14.51
CA ARG A 37 1.98 9.83 14.40
C ARG A 37 1.18 11.09 14.72
N CYS A 38 -0.07 11.17 14.27
CA CYS A 38 -0.94 12.30 14.59
C CYS A 38 -1.27 12.36 16.10
N ALA A 39 -1.52 11.21 16.74
CA ALA A 39 -1.83 11.11 18.16
C ALA A 39 -0.62 11.42 19.05
N ALA A 40 0.60 11.15 18.58
CA ALA A 40 1.84 11.51 19.26
C ALA A 40 2.19 13.00 19.17
N ALA A 41 1.50 13.77 18.33
CA ALA A 41 1.76 15.20 18.19
C ALA A 41 1.24 15.99 19.40
N LYS A 42 1.96 17.04 19.78
CA LYS A 42 1.62 17.91 20.92
C LYS A 42 0.21 18.52 20.83
N SER A 43 -0.29 18.79 19.63
CA SER A 43 -1.63 19.34 19.41
C SER A 43 -2.12 19.05 17.99
N PRO A 44 -3.44 19.12 17.73
CA PRO A 44 -4.00 18.96 16.38
C PRO A 44 -3.43 19.95 15.36
N ALA A 45 -3.11 21.17 15.77
CA ALA A 45 -2.50 22.18 14.90
C ALA A 45 -1.09 21.77 14.44
N VAL A 46 -0.30 21.18 15.35
CA VAL A 46 1.04 20.65 15.04
C VAL A 46 0.92 19.45 14.10
N ALA A 47 0.00 18.52 14.36
CA ALA A 47 -0.25 17.37 13.47
C ALA A 47 -0.62 17.84 12.05
N ARG A 48 -1.56 18.78 11.93
CA ARG A 48 -1.99 19.35 10.64
C ARG A 48 -0.84 20.00 9.88
N LYS A 49 -0.03 20.82 10.55
CA LYS A 49 1.15 21.44 9.94
C LYS A 49 2.17 20.38 9.50
N GLY A 50 2.40 19.37 10.33
CA GLY A 50 3.25 18.23 10.01
C GLY A 50 2.81 17.51 8.74
N ILE A 51 1.52 17.22 8.60
CA ILE A 51 0.96 16.57 7.39
C ILE A 51 1.25 17.40 6.13
N PHE A 52 1.02 18.72 6.15
CA PHE A 52 1.30 19.57 4.98
C PHE A 52 2.79 19.58 4.62
N ILE A 53 3.67 19.62 5.62
CA ILE A 53 5.12 19.53 5.40
C ILE A 53 5.47 18.16 4.79
N SER A 54 4.91 17.07 5.31
CA SER A 54 5.13 15.72 4.78
C SER A 54 4.66 15.59 3.33
N ILE A 55 3.51 16.16 2.97
CA ILE A 55 3.03 16.17 1.58
C ILE A 55 4.01 16.91 0.66
N LEU A 56 4.54 18.06 1.09
CA LEU A 56 5.54 18.78 0.30
C LEU A 56 6.80 17.94 0.05
N PHE A 57 7.35 17.32 1.09
CA PHE A 57 8.52 16.45 0.95
C PHE A 57 8.22 15.21 0.10
N TRP A 58 7.01 14.67 0.20
CA TRP A 58 6.58 13.55 -0.63
C TRP A 58 6.56 13.94 -2.12
N ILE A 59 5.96 15.08 -2.47
CA ILE A 59 5.95 15.58 -3.86
C ILE A 59 7.38 15.75 -4.39
N VAL A 60 8.29 16.33 -3.58
CA VAL A 60 9.69 16.52 -3.98
C VAL A 60 10.38 15.17 -4.18
N PHE A 61 10.20 14.22 -3.26
CA PHE A 61 10.82 12.90 -3.36
C PHE A 61 10.29 12.10 -4.56
N ASP A 62 8.99 12.13 -4.80
CA ASP A 62 8.37 11.48 -5.96
C ASP A 62 8.87 12.11 -7.27
N PHE A 63 8.96 13.44 -7.34
CA PHE A 63 9.53 14.11 -8.49
C PHE A 63 10.99 13.68 -8.76
N LEU A 64 11.84 13.65 -7.72
CA LEU A 64 13.24 13.24 -7.86
C LEU A 64 13.37 11.78 -8.31
N THR A 65 12.58 10.87 -7.73
CA THR A 65 12.66 9.44 -8.06
C THR A 65 12.08 9.11 -9.43
N LEU A 66 10.96 9.75 -9.82
CA LEU A 66 10.36 9.59 -11.14
C LEU A 66 11.28 10.16 -12.22
N THR A 67 11.83 11.36 -12.02
CA THR A 67 12.76 11.94 -12.99
C THR A 67 14.03 11.11 -13.12
N ALA A 68 14.61 10.62 -12.02
CA ALA A 68 15.75 9.70 -12.08
C ALA A 68 15.42 8.41 -12.85
N GLY A 69 14.25 7.80 -12.62
CA GLY A 69 13.80 6.64 -13.39
C GLY A 69 13.59 6.93 -14.88
N LEU A 70 13.17 8.14 -15.25
CA LEU A 70 13.08 8.55 -16.66
C LEU A 70 14.46 8.77 -17.27
N TYR A 71 15.39 9.40 -16.54
CA TYR A 71 16.77 9.62 -16.98
C TYR A 71 17.55 8.32 -17.16
N SER A 72 17.22 7.27 -16.41
CA SER A 72 17.93 5.99 -16.53
C SER A 72 17.76 5.36 -17.92
N VAL A 73 16.74 5.73 -18.69
CA VAL A 73 16.56 5.27 -20.09
C VAL A 73 17.71 5.71 -20.99
N LEU A 74 18.45 6.76 -20.62
CA LEU A 74 19.64 7.23 -21.35
C LEU A 74 20.90 6.39 -21.05
N LEU A 75 20.85 5.47 -20.08
CA LEU A 75 21.98 4.57 -19.81
C LEU A 75 22.25 3.67 -21.04
N PRO A 76 23.51 3.22 -21.22
CA PRO A 76 23.86 2.34 -22.32
C PRO A 76 22.96 1.12 -22.42
N VAL A 77 22.64 0.71 -23.65
CA VAL A 77 21.81 -0.46 -23.92
C VAL A 77 22.41 -1.70 -23.25
N GLY A 78 21.60 -2.41 -22.48
CA GLY A 78 22.01 -3.60 -21.74
C GLY A 78 22.36 -3.36 -20.26
N VAL A 79 22.48 -2.10 -19.82
CA VAL A 79 22.70 -1.78 -18.39
C VAL A 79 21.44 -2.06 -17.58
N ILE A 80 20.28 -1.58 -18.03
CA ILE A 80 19.00 -1.86 -17.37
C ILE A 80 18.48 -3.21 -17.85
N THR A 81 18.72 -4.25 -17.04
CA THR A 81 18.19 -5.60 -17.24
C THR A 81 16.83 -5.81 -16.55
N ASP A 82 16.58 -5.05 -15.47
CA ASP A 82 15.34 -5.04 -14.72
C ASP A 82 14.97 -3.58 -14.38
N ALA A 83 13.75 -3.17 -14.73
CA ALA A 83 13.24 -1.83 -14.46
C ALA A 83 13.30 -1.44 -12.98
N LYS A 84 13.21 -2.41 -12.06
CA LYS A 84 13.33 -2.18 -10.61
C LYS A 84 14.72 -1.68 -10.19
N LEU A 85 15.74 -1.95 -11.00
CA LEU A 85 17.13 -1.57 -10.73
C LEU A 85 17.52 -0.22 -11.37
N ALA A 86 16.59 0.44 -12.08
CA ALA A 86 16.83 1.69 -12.79
C ALA A 86 17.52 2.76 -11.94
N LEU A 87 16.97 3.06 -10.75
CA LEU A 87 17.50 4.08 -9.86
C LEU A 87 18.89 3.71 -9.26
N PRO A 88 19.08 2.50 -8.68
CA PRO A 88 20.40 2.06 -8.23
C PRO A 88 21.47 2.10 -9.32
N LEU A 89 21.16 1.58 -10.51
CA LEU A 89 22.10 1.51 -11.63
C LEU A 89 22.48 2.91 -12.12
N LEU A 90 21.52 3.83 -12.23
CA LEU A 90 21.79 5.22 -12.57
C LEU A 90 22.74 5.87 -11.54
N GLY A 91 22.53 5.60 -10.26
CA GLY A 91 23.40 6.08 -9.19
C GLY A 91 24.83 5.55 -9.30
N MET A 92 25.02 4.29 -9.71
CA MET A 92 26.36 3.72 -9.91
C MET A 92 27.10 4.32 -11.10
N GLU A 93 26.39 4.64 -12.17
CA GLU A 93 26.99 5.13 -13.41
C GLU A 93 27.32 6.63 -13.35
N VAL A 94 26.54 7.42 -12.61
CA VAL A 94 26.65 8.90 -12.65
C VAL A 94 27.38 9.47 -11.45
N LEU A 95 27.36 8.83 -10.28
CA LEU A 95 27.90 9.41 -9.06
C LEU A 95 29.39 9.10 -8.87
N PRO A 96 30.20 10.06 -8.40
CA PRO A 96 31.57 9.78 -7.96
C PRO A 96 31.57 8.91 -6.69
N PRO A 97 32.68 8.19 -6.39
CA PRO A 97 32.71 7.14 -5.37
C PRO A 97 32.16 7.55 -3.99
N LEU A 98 32.48 8.76 -3.51
CA LEU A 98 32.00 9.25 -2.22
C LEU A 98 30.47 9.46 -2.21
N LEU A 99 29.93 10.11 -3.25
CA LEU A 99 28.49 10.37 -3.36
C LEU A 99 27.71 9.10 -3.64
N GLN A 100 28.30 8.15 -4.37
CA GLN A 100 27.74 6.83 -4.57
C GLN A 100 27.58 6.10 -3.23
N GLY A 101 28.60 6.11 -2.38
CA GLY A 101 28.53 5.54 -1.03
C GLY A 101 27.41 6.18 -0.18
N LEU A 102 27.31 7.51 -0.19
CA LEU A 102 26.25 8.24 0.51
C LEU A 102 24.86 7.91 -0.06
N PHE A 103 24.73 7.79 -1.38
CA PHE A 103 23.48 7.44 -2.05
C PHE A 103 22.99 6.05 -1.63
N PHE A 104 23.85 5.03 -1.65
CA PHE A 104 23.46 3.68 -1.22
C PHE A 104 23.18 3.61 0.28
N ALA A 105 23.94 4.33 1.11
CA ALA A 105 23.64 4.45 2.53
C ALA A 105 22.26 5.09 2.77
N GLY A 106 21.92 6.15 2.03
CA GLY A 106 20.61 6.80 2.10
C GLY A 106 19.46 5.91 1.60
N LEU A 107 19.67 5.16 0.51
CA LEU A 107 18.72 4.19 -0.01
C LEU A 107 18.42 3.10 1.03
N LEU A 108 19.46 2.51 1.62
CA LEU A 108 19.32 1.51 2.68
C LEU A 108 18.67 2.10 3.94
N ALA A 109 19.06 3.30 4.36
CA ALA A 109 18.44 3.98 5.49
C ALA A 109 16.93 4.21 5.28
N THR A 110 16.53 4.58 4.06
CA THR A 110 15.11 4.76 3.70
C THR A 110 14.35 3.43 3.79
N ILE A 111 14.91 2.35 3.25
CA ILE A 111 14.33 1.00 3.34
C ILE A 111 14.18 0.59 4.82
N MET A 112 15.25 0.73 5.60
CA MET A 112 15.26 0.36 7.02
C MET A 112 14.26 1.17 7.85
N SER A 113 14.10 2.47 7.57
CA SER A 113 13.10 3.30 8.28
C SER A 113 11.66 2.81 8.07
N THR A 114 11.39 2.21 6.92
CA THR A 114 10.08 1.67 6.56
C THR A 114 9.88 0.28 7.15
N VAL A 115 10.89 -0.59 7.05
CA VAL A 115 10.88 -1.94 7.65
C VAL A 115 10.70 -1.85 9.16
N ASP A 116 11.40 -0.93 9.83
CA ASP A 116 11.27 -0.71 11.27
C ASP A 116 9.85 -0.26 11.63
N SER A 117 9.36 0.82 11.00
CA SER A 117 8.03 1.38 11.31
C SER A 117 6.89 0.40 11.03
N LEU A 118 6.82 -0.17 9.83
CA LEU A 118 5.72 -1.06 9.42
C LEU A 118 5.85 -2.44 10.07
N GLY A 119 7.08 -2.92 10.27
CA GLY A 119 7.36 -4.16 10.98
C GLY A 119 6.91 -4.08 12.43
N PHE A 120 7.22 -2.98 13.13
CA PHE A 120 6.80 -2.76 14.50
C PHE A 120 5.28 -2.63 14.64
N ILE A 121 4.63 -1.85 13.78
CA ILE A 121 3.16 -1.70 13.79
C ILE A 121 2.50 -3.07 13.57
N SER A 122 2.93 -3.80 12.55
CA SER A 122 2.38 -5.13 12.23
C SER A 122 2.65 -6.14 13.36
N ALA A 123 3.82 -6.06 14.00
CA ALA A 123 4.20 -6.91 15.12
C ALA A 123 3.30 -6.69 16.35
N ILE A 124 2.98 -5.43 16.67
CA ILE A 124 2.02 -5.11 17.73
C ILE A 124 0.64 -5.61 17.35
N THR A 125 0.16 -5.31 16.14
CA THR A 125 -1.18 -5.74 15.69
C THR A 125 -1.32 -7.26 15.74
N PHE A 126 -0.34 -8.00 15.22
CA PHE A 126 -0.40 -9.46 15.24
C PHE A 126 -0.17 -10.03 16.65
N GLY A 127 0.91 -9.63 17.31
CA GLY A 127 1.33 -10.21 18.58
C GLY A 127 0.40 -9.85 19.74
N ARG A 128 -0.04 -8.59 19.82
CA ARG A 128 -0.87 -8.10 20.94
C ARG A 128 -2.36 -8.18 20.65
N ASP A 129 -2.81 -7.85 19.44
CA ASP A 129 -4.25 -7.77 19.16
C ASP A 129 -4.84 -9.10 18.65
N ILE A 130 -4.06 -9.91 17.92
CA ILE A 130 -4.54 -11.18 17.35
C ILE A 130 -4.13 -12.39 18.21
N MET A 131 -2.84 -12.56 18.50
CA MET A 131 -2.33 -13.76 19.18
C MET A 131 -2.69 -13.82 20.67
N ALA A 132 -2.79 -12.67 21.34
CA ALA A 132 -2.99 -12.60 22.77
C ALA A 132 -4.34 -11.97 23.13
N LYS A 133 -5.11 -12.63 24.02
CA LYS A 133 -6.09 -11.89 24.83
C LYS A 133 -5.32 -10.86 25.64
N ARG A 134 -5.88 -9.66 25.85
CA ARG A 134 -5.29 -8.45 26.48
C ARG A 134 -4.44 -8.62 27.78
N SER A 135 -4.34 -9.82 28.35
CA SER A 135 -3.53 -10.20 29.50
C SER A 135 -2.26 -10.95 29.08
N GLY A 136 -1.10 -10.30 29.14
CA GLY A 136 0.22 -10.91 28.96
C GLY A 136 1.33 -9.88 28.82
N ASP A 137 2.58 -10.33 28.75
CA ASP A 137 3.74 -9.45 28.55
C ASP A 137 3.72 -8.89 27.11
N SER A 138 3.33 -7.62 27.00
CA SER A 138 3.21 -6.91 25.73
C SER A 138 4.52 -6.84 24.94
N VAL A 139 5.67 -6.82 25.62
CA VAL A 139 6.98 -6.76 24.95
C VAL A 139 7.27 -8.10 24.30
N LYS A 140 7.16 -9.19 25.05
CA LYS A 140 7.37 -10.55 24.52
C LYS A 140 6.40 -10.88 23.39
N GLN A 141 5.14 -10.45 23.50
CA GLN A 141 4.14 -10.62 22.44
C GLN A 141 4.50 -9.87 21.16
N THR A 142 4.96 -8.62 21.30
CA THR A 142 5.40 -7.83 20.15
C THR A 142 6.64 -8.43 19.50
N GLN A 143 7.62 -8.91 20.28
CA GLN A 143 8.81 -9.60 19.76
C GLN A 143 8.45 -10.87 18.98
N MET A 144 7.50 -11.67 19.49
CA MET A 144 7.01 -12.85 18.78
C MET A 144 6.23 -12.48 17.52
N GLY A 145 5.38 -11.44 17.60
CA GLY A 145 4.68 -10.89 16.45
C GLY A 145 5.64 -10.42 15.35
N LEU A 146 6.76 -9.80 15.72
CA LEU A 146 7.79 -9.36 14.78
C LEU A 146 8.40 -10.53 14.01
N ILE A 147 8.71 -11.64 14.69
CA ILE A 147 9.23 -12.85 14.03
C ILE A 147 8.22 -13.39 13.02
N VAL A 148 6.95 -13.52 13.42
CA VAL A 148 5.90 -14.07 12.54
C VAL A 148 5.67 -13.17 11.33
N VAL A 149 5.56 -11.86 11.53
CA VAL A 149 5.38 -10.88 10.45
C VAL A 149 6.59 -10.86 9.52
N ALA A 150 7.81 -10.92 10.04
CA ALA A 150 9.03 -10.96 9.23
C ALA A 150 9.06 -12.20 8.34
N ILE A 151 8.79 -13.39 8.88
CA ILE A 151 8.71 -14.63 8.11
C ILE A 151 7.60 -14.54 7.05
N GLY A 152 6.40 -14.09 7.42
CA GLY A 152 5.29 -13.92 6.47
C GLY A 152 5.62 -12.94 5.35
N SER A 153 6.28 -11.84 5.67
CA SER A 153 6.71 -10.83 4.68
C SER A 153 7.76 -11.39 3.71
N LEU A 154 8.71 -12.20 4.20
CA LEU A 154 9.70 -12.87 3.35
C LEU A 154 9.06 -13.90 2.41
N ILE A 155 8.10 -14.68 2.92
CA ILE A 155 7.33 -15.64 2.10
C ILE A 155 6.60 -14.90 0.98
N LEU A 156 5.92 -13.79 1.29
CA LEU A 156 5.21 -12.99 0.28
C LEU A 156 6.17 -12.37 -0.74
N ALA A 157 7.30 -11.82 -0.30
CA ALA A 157 8.31 -11.23 -1.16
C ALA A 157 8.92 -12.26 -2.14
N TRP A 158 9.14 -13.50 -1.70
CA TRP A 158 9.59 -14.58 -2.59
C TRP A 158 8.49 -15.12 -3.51
N SER A 159 7.25 -15.16 -3.04
CA SER A 159 6.13 -15.69 -3.83
C SER A 159 5.71 -14.76 -4.96
N ILE A 160 5.83 -13.44 -4.78
CA ILE A 160 5.47 -12.43 -5.77
C ILE A 160 6.68 -11.51 -6.01
N PRO A 161 7.61 -11.88 -6.91
CA PRO A 161 8.87 -11.14 -7.18
C PRO A 161 8.66 -9.85 -8.00
N SER A 162 7.56 -9.15 -7.77
CA SER A 162 7.20 -7.89 -8.40
C SER A 162 6.53 -6.99 -7.36
N VAL A 163 7.17 -5.86 -7.05
CA VAL A 163 6.66 -4.86 -6.10
C VAL A 163 5.29 -4.34 -6.56
N VAL A 164 5.13 -4.08 -7.86
CA VAL A 164 3.88 -3.59 -8.45
C VAL A 164 2.76 -4.62 -8.28
N ASN A 165 3.02 -5.89 -8.60
CA ASN A 165 2.00 -6.93 -8.49
C ASN A 165 1.66 -7.24 -7.03
N LEU A 166 2.64 -7.22 -6.12
CA LEU A 166 2.44 -7.42 -4.70
C LEU A 166 1.51 -6.34 -4.13
N TRP A 167 1.79 -5.07 -4.42
CA TRP A 167 0.95 -3.94 -4.00
C TRP A 167 -0.44 -3.96 -4.63
N LEU A 168 -0.54 -4.23 -5.94
CA LEU A 168 -1.83 -4.33 -6.62
C LEU A 168 -2.69 -5.46 -6.03
N THR A 169 -2.10 -6.62 -5.76
CA THR A 169 -2.79 -7.79 -5.23
C THR A 169 -3.28 -7.54 -3.81
N LEU A 170 -2.39 -7.11 -2.91
CA LEU A 170 -2.75 -6.83 -1.51
C LEU A 170 -3.74 -5.66 -1.41
N GLY A 171 -3.50 -4.58 -2.15
CA GLY A 171 -4.40 -3.43 -2.21
C GLY A 171 -5.78 -3.80 -2.73
N SER A 172 -5.86 -4.65 -3.76
CA SER A 172 -7.13 -5.13 -4.32
C SER A 172 -7.94 -5.98 -3.34
N VAL A 173 -7.29 -6.66 -2.41
CA VAL A 173 -7.97 -7.50 -1.41
C VAL A 173 -8.34 -6.72 -0.15
N VAL A 174 -7.41 -5.91 0.37
CA VAL A 174 -7.53 -5.29 1.69
C VAL A 174 -8.35 -4.00 1.65
N VAL A 175 -8.10 -3.12 0.67
CA VAL A 175 -8.71 -1.78 0.64
C VAL A 175 -10.24 -1.84 0.55
N PRO A 176 -10.87 -2.69 -0.27
CA PRO A 176 -12.34 -2.76 -0.33
C PRO A 176 -13.01 -3.10 1.01
N GLY A 177 -12.37 -3.96 1.81
CA GLY A 177 -12.86 -4.35 3.12
C GLY A 177 -12.75 -3.25 4.17
N LEU A 178 -11.76 -2.35 4.05
CA LEU A 178 -11.46 -1.36 5.10
C LEU A 178 -11.94 0.06 4.77
N LEU A 179 -11.93 0.47 3.50
CA LEU A 179 -12.09 1.87 3.12
C LEU A 179 -13.46 2.45 3.51
N LEU A 180 -14.56 1.83 3.08
CA LEU A 180 -15.90 2.32 3.41
C LEU A 180 -16.24 2.27 4.92
N PRO A 181 -15.97 1.18 5.66
CA PRO A 181 -16.25 1.19 7.08
C PRO A 181 -15.40 2.21 7.83
N PHE A 182 -14.17 2.46 7.37
CA PHE A 182 -13.35 3.54 7.91
C PHE A 182 -13.95 4.93 7.63
N LEU A 183 -14.31 5.24 6.38
CA LEU A 183 -14.90 6.54 6.02
C LEU A 183 -16.23 6.80 6.73
N ALA A 184 -17.04 5.75 6.96
CA ALA A 184 -18.30 5.85 7.70
C ALA A 184 -18.09 6.39 9.12
N THR A 185 -16.92 6.20 9.74
CA THR A 185 -16.65 6.74 11.09
C THR A 185 -16.64 8.26 11.16
N PHE A 186 -16.37 8.95 10.03
CA PHE A 186 -16.41 10.41 9.93
C PHE A 186 -17.78 10.96 9.56
N LEU A 187 -18.74 10.09 9.24
CA LEU A 187 -20.08 10.46 8.79
C LEU A 187 -21.09 10.05 9.87
N PRO A 188 -21.52 10.96 10.77
CA PRO A 188 -22.36 10.61 11.93
C PRO A 188 -23.68 9.91 11.58
N LYS A 189 -24.17 10.12 10.34
CA LYS A 189 -25.42 9.54 9.82
C LYS A 189 -25.24 8.14 9.24
N VAL A 190 -24.00 7.67 9.03
CA VAL A 190 -23.72 6.37 8.42
C VAL A 190 -23.38 5.36 9.52
N ARG A 191 -24.30 4.42 9.77
CA ARG A 191 -24.05 3.28 10.67
C ARG A 191 -24.10 1.99 9.89
N ILE A 192 -22.95 1.31 9.80
CA ILE A 192 -22.86 0.03 9.13
C ILE A 192 -23.13 -1.08 10.14
N GLN A 193 -24.16 -1.89 9.88
CA GLN A 193 -24.47 -3.04 10.73
C GLN A 193 -23.52 -4.20 10.42
N LYS A 194 -23.06 -4.90 11.47
CA LYS A 194 -22.21 -6.09 11.34
C LYS A 194 -20.91 -5.83 10.55
N VAL A 195 -20.20 -4.74 10.86
CA VAL A 195 -19.00 -4.28 10.14
C VAL A 195 -17.96 -5.38 9.89
N GLY A 196 -17.65 -6.21 10.90
CA GLY A 196 -16.68 -7.30 10.74
C GLY A 196 -17.06 -8.28 9.64
N TRP A 197 -18.35 -8.60 9.49
CA TRP A 197 -18.83 -9.48 8.42
C TRP A 197 -18.75 -8.82 7.06
N MET A 198 -19.00 -7.51 6.96
CA MET A 198 -18.81 -6.76 5.73
C MET A 198 -17.33 -6.76 5.29
N MET A 199 -16.41 -6.53 6.23
CA MET A 199 -14.97 -6.56 5.96
C MET A 199 -14.54 -7.92 5.42
N ILE A 200 -14.95 -9.01 6.08
CA ILE A 200 -14.66 -10.39 5.68
C ILE A 200 -15.29 -10.71 4.31
N ALA A 201 -16.55 -10.34 4.08
CA ALA A 201 -17.23 -10.62 2.82
C ALA A 201 -16.60 -9.86 1.65
N SER A 202 -16.19 -8.61 1.85
CA SER A 202 -15.56 -7.78 0.81
C SER A 202 -14.15 -8.28 0.47
N ALA A 203 -13.33 -8.59 1.47
CA ALA A 203 -12.00 -9.17 1.25
C ALA A 203 -12.13 -10.58 0.63
N GLY A 204 -13.06 -11.40 1.13
CA GLY A 204 -13.34 -12.73 0.62
C GLY A 204 -13.79 -12.72 -0.84
N ALA A 205 -14.68 -11.79 -1.23
CA ALA A 205 -15.07 -11.62 -2.63
C ALA A 205 -13.89 -11.26 -3.52
N SER A 206 -12.99 -10.39 -3.06
CA SER A 206 -11.76 -10.04 -3.79
C SER A 206 -10.81 -11.24 -3.94
N VAL A 207 -10.64 -12.04 -2.88
CA VAL A 207 -9.83 -13.27 -2.91
C VAL A 207 -10.44 -14.30 -3.86
N ILE A 208 -11.75 -14.54 -3.79
CA ILE A 208 -12.44 -15.46 -4.70
C ILE A 208 -12.26 -14.99 -6.15
N TRP A 209 -12.41 -13.68 -6.40
CA TRP A 209 -12.21 -13.12 -7.74
C TRP A 209 -10.78 -13.29 -8.25
N LEU A 210 -9.80 -13.15 -7.37
CA LEU A 210 -8.38 -13.39 -7.69
C LEU A 210 -8.12 -14.87 -8.01
N LEU A 211 -8.65 -15.79 -7.20
CA LEU A 211 -8.45 -17.24 -7.37
C LEU A 211 -9.15 -17.83 -8.59
N LEU A 212 -10.28 -17.24 -8.99
CA LEU A 212 -11.01 -17.65 -10.20
C LEU A 212 -10.42 -17.03 -11.48
N GLY A 213 -9.63 -15.95 -11.35
CA GLY A 213 -8.87 -15.38 -12.46
C GLY A 213 -7.64 -16.22 -12.80
N THR A 214 -6.99 -15.93 -13.92
CA THR A 214 -5.66 -16.48 -14.21
C THR A 214 -4.57 -15.52 -13.73
N THR A 215 -3.34 -16.02 -13.61
CA THR A 215 -2.18 -15.22 -13.18
C THR A 215 -1.95 -13.97 -14.03
N ASP A 216 -2.32 -14.01 -15.32
CA ASP A 216 -2.08 -12.93 -16.28
C ASP A 216 -3.34 -12.13 -16.62
N VAL A 217 -4.53 -12.70 -16.42
CA VAL A 217 -5.80 -12.07 -16.79
C VAL A 217 -6.77 -12.16 -15.62
N PRO A 218 -7.18 -11.02 -15.05
CA PRO A 218 -8.22 -10.99 -14.04
C PRO A 218 -9.50 -11.67 -14.54
N LEU A 219 -10.29 -12.27 -13.65
CA LEU A 219 -11.55 -12.91 -14.02
C LEU A 219 -12.44 -11.93 -14.80
N LEU A 220 -12.88 -12.34 -16.00
CA LEU A 220 -13.68 -11.52 -16.93
C LEU A 220 -12.98 -10.21 -17.38
N GLY A 221 -11.65 -10.11 -17.24
CA GLY A 221 -10.89 -8.88 -17.48
C GLY A 221 -11.07 -7.82 -16.39
N VAL A 222 -11.77 -8.14 -15.28
CA VAL A 222 -12.10 -7.22 -14.20
C VAL A 222 -11.18 -7.42 -13.01
N GLN A 223 -10.58 -6.34 -12.52
CA GLN A 223 -9.68 -6.37 -11.36
C GLN A 223 -10.41 -6.84 -10.07
N PRO A 224 -9.77 -7.67 -9.24
CA PRO A 224 -10.38 -8.20 -8.00
C PRO A 224 -10.91 -7.13 -7.05
N PHE A 225 -10.27 -5.96 -7.03
CA PHE A 225 -10.69 -4.79 -6.25
C PHE A 225 -12.19 -4.48 -6.39
N TYR A 226 -12.72 -4.53 -7.62
CA TYR A 226 -14.12 -4.16 -7.87
C TYR A 226 -15.10 -5.14 -7.25
N ALA A 227 -14.77 -6.44 -7.24
CA ALA A 227 -15.62 -7.45 -6.63
C ALA A 227 -15.81 -7.19 -5.13
N GLY A 228 -14.72 -6.95 -4.40
CA GLY A 228 -14.80 -6.57 -2.99
C GLY A 228 -15.49 -5.24 -2.78
N MET A 229 -15.20 -4.24 -3.64
CA MET A 229 -15.74 -2.90 -3.45
C MET A 229 -17.26 -2.87 -3.67
N LEU A 230 -17.77 -3.65 -4.64
CA LEU A 230 -19.20 -3.82 -4.84
C LEU A 230 -19.88 -4.40 -3.60
N VAL A 231 -19.32 -5.46 -3.00
CA VAL A 231 -19.86 -6.04 -1.76
C VAL A 231 -19.90 -5.00 -0.63
N SER A 232 -18.82 -4.25 -0.46
CA SER A 232 -18.69 -3.19 0.54
C SER A 232 -19.73 -2.08 0.34
N ILE A 233 -19.94 -1.64 -0.91
CA ILE A 233 -20.94 -0.62 -1.28
C ILE A 233 -22.36 -1.12 -1.01
N PHE A 234 -22.71 -2.33 -1.49
CA PHE A 234 -24.05 -2.89 -1.30
C PHE A 234 -24.38 -3.08 0.17
N TRP A 235 -23.43 -3.57 0.96
CA TRP A 235 -23.63 -3.76 2.40
C TRP A 235 -23.80 -2.44 3.13
N THR A 236 -23.01 -1.43 2.78
CA THR A 236 -23.13 -0.08 3.35
C THR A 236 -24.48 0.55 3.00
N GLY A 237 -24.90 0.46 1.73
CA GLY A 237 -26.20 0.96 1.27
C GLY A 237 -27.37 0.27 1.96
N TRP A 238 -27.32 -1.06 2.10
CA TRP A 238 -28.33 -1.83 2.83
C TRP A 238 -28.41 -1.42 4.31
N GLY A 239 -27.27 -1.19 4.96
CA GLY A 239 -27.22 -0.70 6.33
C GLY A 239 -27.85 0.69 6.49
N LEU A 240 -27.65 1.59 5.53
CA LEU A 240 -28.25 2.92 5.53
C LEU A 240 -29.78 2.89 5.42
N LEU A 241 -30.32 2.07 4.52
CA LEU A 241 -31.77 1.93 4.34
C LEU A 241 -32.45 1.44 5.63
N LYS A 242 -31.80 0.55 6.39
CA LYS A 242 -32.34 0.03 7.66
C LYS A 242 -32.30 1.00 8.84
N ASN A 243 -31.47 2.05 8.79
CA ASN A 243 -31.37 3.04 9.85
C ASN A 243 -32.16 4.32 9.53
N GLY A 244 -32.82 4.37 8.37
CA GLY A 244 -33.64 5.50 7.91
C GLY A 244 -35.10 5.46 8.35
N ASP A 245 -35.51 4.38 9.02
CA ASP A 245 -36.78 4.23 9.75
C ASP A 245 -36.56 4.44 11.26
#